data_AF-C4V836-F1
#
_entry.id   AF-C4V836-F1
#
_cell.length_a   1.000
_cell.length_b   1.000
_cell.length_c   1.000
_cell.angle_alpha   90.00
_cell.angle_beta   90.00
_cell.angle_gamma   90.00
#
_symmetry.space_group_name_H-M   'P 1'
#
loop_
_entity.id
_entity.type
_entity.pdbx_description
1 polymer ?
#
loop_
_entity_poly.entity_id
_entity_poly.type
_entity_poly.pdbx_seq_one_letter_code
_entity_poly.pdbx_strand_id
1 'polypeptide(L)'
;MKECFNMILDDLSHLKMLYTKKRDDHLKFKKESETIKKRTQGNLLEKDLNIECGSYEFLEEVFVVVDKEGVNFLDFIKKCENASDEVVDQIDEDEKYFLYRILILKNNVKNFKKECSANGFYIKEKNNNLSFITCEDNLELFIDTHSLELYKIFIHLKLVKLYIECFCRYGLPKKYLCLICTEKKAFEKFKNISDNWKSDRIIDDSDEDETDTNFAHTFINIESE
;
A
#
# COMPACT_ATOMS: atom_id res chain seq x y z
N MET A 1 21.55 -24.55 17.53
CA MET A 1 21.91 -23.98 16.21
C MET A 1 20.91 -24.37 15.14
N LYS A 2 20.69 -25.66 14.86
CA LYS A 2 19.67 -26.09 13.87
C LYS A 2 18.27 -25.54 14.20
N GLU A 3 17.85 -25.63 15.46
CA GLU A 3 16.57 -25.10 15.92
C GLU A 3 16.49 -23.57 15.78
N CYS A 4 17.50 -22.82 16.24
CA CYS A 4 17.56 -21.36 16.06
C CYS A 4 17.49 -20.95 14.59
N PHE A 5 18.18 -21.69 13.70
CA PHE A 5 18.16 -21.41 12.27
C PHE A 5 16.78 -21.67 11.65
N ASN A 6 16.13 -22.78 12.05
CA ASN A 6 14.77 -23.06 11.63
C ASN A 6 13.78 -21.99 12.11
N MET A 7 13.90 -21.53 13.36
CA MET A 7 13.06 -20.43 13.87
C MET A 7 13.23 -19.14 13.04
N ILE A 8 14.47 -18.77 12.70
CA ILE A 8 14.74 -17.59 11.86
C ILE A 8 14.14 -17.75 10.45
N LEU A 9 14.20 -18.96 9.89
CA LEU A 9 13.60 -19.26 8.58
C LEU A 9 12.07 -19.18 8.64
N ASP A 10 11.46 -19.72 9.69
CA ASP A 10 10.03 -19.69 9.91
C ASP A 10 9.55 -18.23 10.04
N ASP A 11 10.23 -17.41 10.85
CA ASP A 11 9.93 -15.98 11.02
C ASP A 11 10.03 -15.21 9.69
N LEU A 12 11.08 -15.46 8.90
CA LEU A 12 11.26 -14.84 7.59
C LEU A 12 10.16 -15.27 6.60
N SER A 13 9.78 -16.54 6.62
CA SER A 13 8.71 -17.06 5.76
C SER A 13 7.35 -16.45 6.11
N HIS A 14 7.05 -16.32 7.40
CA HIS A 14 5.83 -15.73 7.91
C HIS A 14 5.75 -14.25 7.54
N LEU A 15 6.83 -13.50 7.74
CA LEU A 15 6.88 -12.08 7.41
C LEU A 15 6.75 -11.84 5.90
N LYS A 16 7.38 -12.69 5.08
CA LYS A 16 7.23 -12.66 3.62
C LYS A 16 5.78 -12.89 3.20
N MET A 17 5.10 -13.86 3.79
CA MET A 17 3.68 -14.14 3.53
C MET A 17 2.81 -12.92 3.86
N LEU A 18 2.98 -12.34 5.05
CA LEU A 18 2.25 -11.13 5.47
C LEU A 18 2.48 -9.95 4.53
N TYR A 19 3.73 -9.71 4.14
CA TYR A 19 4.08 -8.66 3.18
C TYR A 19 3.40 -8.88 1.83
N THR A 20 3.45 -10.09 1.27
CA THR A 20 2.82 -10.38 -0.02
C THR A 20 1.31 -10.14 0.02
N LYS A 21 0.64 -10.56 1.09
CA LYS A 21 -0.79 -10.32 1.27
C LYS A 21 -1.12 -8.83 1.30
N LYS A 22 -0.43 -8.05 2.14
CA LYS A 22 -0.67 -6.61 2.25
C LYS A 22 -0.35 -5.85 0.95
N ARG A 23 0.71 -6.27 0.24
CA ARG A 23 1.07 -5.70 -1.06
C ARG A 23 -0.05 -5.94 -2.08
N ASP A 24 -0.58 -7.16 -2.14
CA ASP A 24 -1.61 -7.51 -3.11
C ASP A 24 -2.94 -6.78 -2.81
N ASP A 25 -3.29 -6.66 -1.53
CA ASP A 25 -4.43 -5.85 -1.07
C ASP A 25 -4.25 -4.38 -1.49
N HIS A 26 -3.08 -3.78 -1.23
CA HIS A 26 -2.78 -2.41 -1.63
C HIS A 26 -2.84 -2.21 -3.15
N LEU A 27 -2.33 -3.16 -3.95
CA LEU A 27 -2.42 -3.09 -5.41
C LEU A 27 -3.87 -3.16 -5.92
N LYS A 28 -4.70 -4.01 -5.29
CA LYS A 28 -6.13 -4.09 -5.60
C LYS A 28 -6.82 -2.76 -5.31
N PHE A 29 -6.59 -2.20 -4.14
CA PHE A 29 -7.17 -0.92 -3.73
C PHE A 29 -6.69 0.25 -4.60
N LYS A 30 -5.41 0.26 -4.99
CA LYS A 30 -4.89 1.27 -5.92
C LYS A 30 -5.61 1.22 -7.26
N LYS A 31 -5.84 0.03 -7.82
CA LYS A 31 -6.61 -0.14 -9.07
C LYS A 31 -8.05 0.34 -8.91
N GLU A 32 -8.69 -0.01 -7.81
CA GLU A 32 -10.06 0.44 -7.51
C GLU A 32 -10.12 1.97 -7.37
N SER A 33 -9.19 2.57 -6.63
CA SER A 33 -9.03 4.03 -6.51
C SER A 33 -8.82 4.70 -7.87
N GLU A 34 -7.97 4.17 -8.73
CA GLU A 34 -7.78 4.70 -10.10
C GLU A 34 -9.06 4.60 -10.94
N THR A 35 -9.82 3.51 -10.82
CA THR A 35 -11.12 3.41 -11.52
C THR A 35 -12.14 4.41 -11.00
N ILE A 36 -12.17 4.67 -9.69
CA ILE A 36 -13.05 5.68 -9.07
C ILE A 36 -12.61 7.09 -9.48
N LYS A 37 -11.30 7.37 -9.51
CA LYS A 37 -10.75 8.65 -9.99
C LYS A 37 -11.15 8.92 -11.44
N LYS A 38 -11.15 7.89 -12.30
CA LYS A 38 -11.66 8.01 -13.67
C LYS A 38 -13.17 8.30 -13.71
N ARG A 39 -13.97 7.67 -12.86
CA ARG A 39 -15.42 7.90 -12.77
C ARG A 39 -15.80 9.25 -12.17
N THR A 40 -14.92 9.86 -11.39
CA THR A 40 -15.13 11.18 -10.78
C THR A 40 -14.61 12.33 -11.67
N GLN A 41 -14.01 12.01 -12.81
CA GLN A 41 -13.57 12.96 -13.83
C GLN A 41 -14.55 12.96 -15.01
N GLY A 42 -14.94 14.15 -15.47
CA GLY A 42 -15.87 14.33 -16.60
C GLY A 42 -16.98 15.32 -16.28
N ASN A 43 -17.92 15.46 -17.20
CA ASN A 43 -19.10 16.32 -17.01
C ASN A 43 -20.06 15.71 -15.97
N LEU A 44 -20.92 16.53 -15.36
CA LEU A 44 -21.92 16.15 -14.35
C LEU A 44 -22.85 15.00 -14.77
N LEU A 45 -23.04 14.76 -16.06
CA LEU A 45 -23.74 13.57 -16.58
C LEU A 45 -22.97 12.27 -16.32
N GLU A 46 -21.66 12.27 -16.49
CA GLU A 46 -20.78 11.08 -16.41
C GLU A 46 -20.11 10.94 -15.03
N LYS A 47 -19.87 12.07 -14.34
CA LYS A 47 -19.17 12.13 -13.05
C LYS A 47 -19.96 11.50 -11.90
N ASP A 48 -19.47 10.44 -11.28
CA ASP A 48 -20.15 9.84 -10.12
C ASP A 48 -20.30 10.85 -8.96
N LEU A 49 -21.51 10.92 -8.37
CA LEU A 49 -21.79 11.80 -7.24
C LEU A 49 -21.29 11.15 -5.96
N ASN A 50 -20.17 11.65 -5.44
CA ASN A 50 -19.62 11.23 -4.16
C ASN A 50 -20.19 12.10 -3.01
N ILE A 51 -21.52 12.17 -2.92
CA ILE A 51 -22.22 13.04 -1.96
C ILE A 51 -22.74 12.18 -0.81
N GLU A 52 -22.42 12.58 0.42
CA GLU A 52 -23.00 11.99 1.62
C GLU A 52 -24.52 12.20 1.62
N CYS A 53 -25.26 11.10 1.59
CA CYS A 53 -26.71 11.12 1.55
C CYS A 53 -27.26 10.85 2.96
N GLY A 54 -28.24 11.64 3.39
CA GLY A 54 -28.99 11.35 4.60
C GLY A 54 -29.88 10.10 4.42
N SER A 55 -29.93 9.23 5.43
CA SER A 55 -30.88 8.12 5.45
C SER A 55 -32.14 8.58 6.17
N TYR A 56 -33.23 8.76 5.44
CA TYR A 56 -34.52 9.18 5.97
C TYR A 56 -35.57 8.07 5.83
N GLU A 57 -36.49 7.98 6.79
CA GLU A 57 -37.50 6.92 6.83
C GLU A 57 -38.55 7.08 5.71
N PHE A 58 -39.06 8.29 5.51
CA PHE A 58 -40.14 8.59 4.56
C PHE A 58 -39.69 9.36 3.32
N LEU A 59 -38.52 9.97 3.38
CA LEU A 59 -37.95 10.79 2.31
C LEU A 59 -36.84 10.04 1.60
N GLU A 60 -36.69 10.31 0.31
CA GLU A 60 -35.62 9.85 -0.54
C GLU A 60 -35.07 11.06 -1.29
N GLU A 61 -33.76 11.26 -1.21
CA GLU A 61 -33.10 12.32 -1.98
C GLU A 61 -32.86 11.82 -3.41
N VAL A 62 -33.28 12.63 -4.38
CA VAL A 62 -33.11 12.38 -5.81
C VAL A 62 -32.22 13.47 -6.38
N PHE A 63 -31.27 13.07 -7.24
CA PHE A 63 -30.38 13.99 -7.93
C PHE A 63 -30.79 14.11 -9.40
N VAL A 64 -30.97 15.34 -9.87
CA VAL A 64 -31.40 15.64 -11.24
C VAL A 64 -30.39 16.56 -11.90
N VAL A 65 -29.92 16.15 -13.08
CA VAL A 65 -29.02 16.93 -13.93
C VAL A 65 -29.85 17.62 -15.01
N VAL A 66 -29.67 18.93 -15.14
CA VAL A 66 -30.43 19.82 -16.00
C VAL A 66 -29.48 20.59 -16.91
N ASP A 67 -29.80 20.72 -18.19
CA ASP A 67 -29.04 21.53 -19.14
C ASP A 67 -29.29 23.04 -18.90
N LYS A 68 -28.24 23.87 -18.96
CA LYS A 68 -28.37 25.33 -18.82
C LYS A 68 -29.16 25.97 -19.95
N GLU A 69 -29.07 25.43 -21.16
CA GLU A 69 -29.76 25.97 -22.34
C GLU A 69 -31.20 25.42 -22.46
N GLY A 70 -31.56 24.46 -21.62
CA GLY A 70 -32.82 23.74 -21.65
C GLY A 70 -33.98 24.42 -20.92
N VAL A 71 -35.01 23.63 -20.65
CA VAL A 71 -36.22 24.06 -19.93
C VAL A 71 -35.87 24.41 -18.48
N ASN A 72 -36.33 25.57 -18.00
CA ASN A 72 -36.20 26.00 -16.61
C ASN A 72 -36.77 24.94 -15.66
N PHE A 73 -35.87 24.21 -15.00
CA PHE A 73 -36.23 23.17 -14.05
C PHE A 73 -37.06 23.69 -12.86
N LEU A 74 -36.76 24.90 -12.39
CA LEU A 74 -37.52 25.55 -11.33
C LEU A 74 -38.98 25.82 -11.73
N ASP A 75 -39.22 26.18 -13.00
CA ASP A 75 -40.58 26.38 -13.51
C ASP A 75 -41.34 25.06 -13.68
N PHE A 76 -40.62 23.96 -13.90
CA PHE A 76 -41.18 22.61 -13.91
C PHE A 76 -41.55 22.15 -12.49
N ILE A 77 -40.66 22.34 -11.51
CA ILE A 77 -40.93 21.95 -10.12
C ILE A 77 -42.13 22.71 -9.54
N LYS A 78 -42.26 24.01 -9.82
CA LYS A 78 -43.44 24.79 -9.41
C LYS A 78 -44.77 24.27 -9.97
N LYS A 79 -44.73 23.56 -11.10
CA LYS A 79 -45.92 22.97 -11.74
C LYS A 79 -46.16 21.52 -11.34
N CYS A 80 -45.13 20.84 -10.84
CA CYS A 80 -45.23 19.45 -10.41
C CYS A 80 -45.93 19.35 -9.07
N GLU A 81 -46.97 18.53 -8.99
CA GLU A 81 -47.64 18.20 -7.72
C GLU A 81 -46.78 17.27 -6.84
N ASN A 82 -45.83 16.56 -7.47
CA ASN A 82 -45.06 15.50 -6.84
C ASN A 82 -43.80 15.96 -6.10
N ALA A 83 -43.39 17.23 -6.27
CA ALA A 83 -42.20 17.81 -5.68
C ALA A 83 -42.47 19.26 -5.25
N SER A 84 -41.86 19.70 -4.16
CA SER A 84 -41.99 21.07 -3.67
C SER A 84 -40.74 21.88 -4.02
N ASP A 85 -40.94 23.12 -4.47
CA ASP A 85 -39.88 24.10 -4.78
C ASP A 85 -39.02 24.43 -3.56
N GLU A 86 -39.60 24.41 -2.35
CA GLU A 86 -38.89 24.71 -1.10
C GLU A 86 -37.84 23.67 -0.70
N VAL A 87 -37.83 22.52 -1.38
CA VAL A 87 -37.02 21.35 -1.00
C VAL A 87 -36.01 20.98 -2.09
N VAL A 88 -35.72 21.93 -2.98
CA VAL A 88 -34.74 21.81 -4.06
C VAL A 88 -33.48 22.61 -3.70
N ASP A 89 -32.36 21.92 -3.58
CA ASP A 89 -31.04 22.52 -3.39
C ASP A 89 -30.21 22.38 -4.66
N GLN A 90 -29.58 23.46 -5.12
CA GLN A 90 -28.54 23.37 -6.15
C GLN A 90 -27.21 22.97 -5.48
N ILE A 91 -26.60 21.87 -5.94
CA ILE A 91 -25.36 21.35 -5.35
C ILE A 91 -24.13 21.77 -6.15
N ASP A 92 -24.18 21.60 -7.47
CA ASP A 92 -23.01 21.75 -8.33
C ASP A 92 -23.40 22.35 -9.69
N GLU A 93 -22.44 22.96 -10.35
CA GLU A 93 -22.58 23.64 -11.64
C GLU A 93 -21.35 23.38 -12.51
N ASP A 94 -21.56 22.81 -13.70
CA ASP A 94 -20.55 22.70 -14.75
C ASP A 94 -20.76 23.77 -15.83
N GLU A 95 -19.93 23.79 -16.87
CA GLU A 95 -20.12 24.68 -18.03
C GLU A 95 -21.50 24.51 -18.71
N LYS A 96 -22.02 23.27 -18.77
CA LYS A 96 -23.26 22.92 -19.52
C LYS A 96 -24.43 22.47 -18.67
N TYR A 97 -24.22 22.07 -17.42
CA TYR A 97 -25.26 21.43 -16.61
C TYR A 97 -25.32 21.99 -15.19
N PHE A 98 -26.53 21.97 -14.62
CA PHE A 98 -26.81 22.18 -13.20
C PHE A 98 -27.19 20.86 -12.54
N LEU A 99 -26.71 20.65 -11.32
CA LEU A 99 -27.10 19.53 -10.47
C LEU A 99 -28.00 19.99 -9.32
N TYR A 100 -29.23 19.49 -9.30
CA TYR A 100 -30.19 19.72 -8.24
C TYR A 100 -30.38 18.48 -7.37
N ARG A 101 -30.49 18.68 -6.06
CA ARG A 101 -30.91 17.71 -5.06
C ARG A 101 -32.31 18.03 -4.59
N ILE A 102 -33.15 17.01 -4.50
CA ILE A 102 -34.56 17.15 -4.16
C ILE A 102 -34.93 16.08 -3.15
N LEU A 103 -35.58 16.45 -2.05
CA LEU A 103 -36.14 15.47 -1.12
C LEU A 103 -37.59 15.18 -1.51
N ILE A 104 -37.88 13.91 -1.81
CA ILE A 104 -39.20 13.46 -2.27
C ILE A 104 -39.70 12.34 -1.36
N LEU A 105 -41.01 12.28 -1.12
CA LEU A 105 -41.64 11.15 -0.44
C LEU A 105 -41.45 9.86 -1.24
N LYS A 106 -41.01 8.78 -0.58
CA LYS A 106 -40.74 7.47 -1.20
C LYS A 106 -41.88 6.94 -2.08
N ASN A 107 -43.13 7.23 -1.71
CA ASN A 107 -44.30 6.83 -2.48
C ASN A 107 -44.35 7.49 -3.88
N ASN A 108 -43.89 8.74 -3.98
CA ASN A 108 -44.01 9.57 -5.18
C ASN A 108 -42.76 9.54 -6.07
N VAL A 109 -41.65 8.98 -5.59
CA VAL A 109 -40.36 8.89 -6.33
C VAL A 109 -40.54 8.25 -7.71
N LYS A 110 -41.34 7.18 -7.82
CA LYS A 110 -41.56 6.48 -9.10
C LYS A 110 -42.30 7.35 -10.12
N ASN A 111 -43.26 8.15 -9.68
CA ASN A 111 -44.01 9.05 -10.55
C ASN A 111 -43.16 10.23 -10.97
N PHE A 112 -42.42 10.81 -10.02
CA PHE A 112 -41.48 11.89 -10.28
C PHE A 112 -40.39 11.49 -11.29
N LYS A 113 -39.84 10.28 -11.18
CA LYS A 113 -38.85 9.78 -12.15
C LYS A 113 -39.40 9.73 -13.58
N LYS A 114 -40.66 9.30 -13.75
CA LYS A 114 -41.33 9.27 -15.07
C LYS A 114 -41.56 10.67 -15.63
N GLU A 115 -42.02 11.61 -14.80
CA GLU A 115 -42.24 13.00 -15.20
C GLU A 115 -40.93 13.70 -15.59
N CYS A 116 -39.85 13.45 -14.83
CA CYS A 116 -38.53 13.99 -15.16
C CYS A 116 -38.02 13.48 -16.50
N SER A 117 -38.14 12.17 -16.75
CA SER A 117 -37.76 11.56 -18.02
C SER A 117 -38.62 12.04 -19.21
N ALA A 118 -39.91 12.28 -19.01
CA ALA A 118 -40.80 12.81 -20.05
C ALA A 118 -40.42 14.24 -20.48
N ASN A 119 -39.83 15.03 -19.59
CA ASN A 119 -39.36 16.40 -19.87
C ASN A 119 -37.89 16.46 -20.27
N GLY A 120 -37.22 15.31 -20.45
CA GLY A 120 -35.83 15.25 -20.90
C GLY A 120 -34.79 15.52 -19.81
N PHE A 121 -35.18 15.53 -18.53
CA PHE A 121 -34.23 15.66 -17.42
C PHE A 121 -33.56 14.33 -17.11
N TYR A 122 -32.26 14.38 -16.79
CA TYR A 122 -31.50 13.18 -16.47
C TYR A 122 -31.44 12.96 -14.96
N ILE A 123 -31.80 11.76 -14.51
CA ILE A 123 -31.81 11.41 -13.09
C ILE A 123 -30.57 10.59 -12.78
N LYS A 124 -29.81 11.04 -11.78
CA LYS A 124 -28.58 10.39 -11.38
C LYS A 124 -28.82 9.44 -10.22
N GLU A 125 -28.46 8.18 -10.40
CA GLU A 125 -28.57 7.17 -9.34
C GLU A 125 -27.43 7.31 -8.33
N LYS A 126 -27.72 6.97 -7.08
CA LYS A 126 -26.77 7.05 -5.96
C LYS A 126 -25.75 5.91 -6.02
N ASN A 127 -24.46 6.23 -5.96
CA ASN A 127 -23.41 5.24 -5.73
C ASN A 127 -22.99 5.26 -4.24
N ASN A 128 -23.40 4.24 -3.49
CA ASN A 128 -23.10 4.10 -2.05
C ASN A 128 -21.65 3.66 -1.72
N ASN A 129 -20.70 3.84 -2.63
CA ASN A 129 -19.35 3.27 -2.47
C ASN A 129 -18.38 4.20 -1.71
N LEU A 130 -18.83 4.81 -0.61
CA LEU A 130 -18.11 5.83 0.17
C LEU A 130 -17.25 5.26 1.32
N SER A 131 -16.63 4.09 1.13
CA SER A 131 -15.83 3.44 2.20
C SER A 131 -14.33 3.30 1.91
N PHE A 132 -13.76 4.02 0.93
CA PHE A 132 -12.58 3.49 0.25
C PHE A 132 -11.26 4.28 0.32
N ILE A 133 -11.09 5.21 1.26
CA ILE A 133 -9.89 6.08 1.25
C ILE A 133 -8.89 5.76 2.38
N THR A 134 -9.23 4.97 3.39
CA THR A 134 -8.36 4.79 4.58
C THR A 134 -7.32 3.65 4.50
N CYS A 135 -7.06 3.08 3.32
CA CYS A 135 -6.20 1.89 3.19
C CYS A 135 -4.80 2.14 2.62
N GLU A 136 -4.49 3.30 2.04
CA GLU A 136 -3.14 3.58 1.50
C GLU A 136 -2.08 3.53 2.62
N ASP A 137 -2.43 4.02 3.81
CA ASP A 137 -1.53 4.08 4.98
C ASP A 137 -1.18 2.71 5.60
N ASN A 138 -1.91 1.64 5.25
CA ASN A 138 -1.77 0.34 5.91
C ASN A 138 -0.53 -0.46 5.48
N LEU A 139 0.00 -0.19 4.28
CA LEU A 139 1.21 -0.84 3.76
C LEU A 139 2.46 -0.11 4.24
N GLU A 140 2.47 1.22 4.19
CA GLU A 140 3.57 2.05 4.67
C GLU A 140 3.82 1.80 6.16
N LEU A 141 2.77 1.87 6.98
CA LEU A 141 2.85 1.55 8.41
C LEU A 141 3.36 0.12 8.66
N PHE A 142 3.02 -0.83 7.79
CA PHE A 142 3.51 -2.21 7.92
C PHE A 142 5.02 -2.31 7.67
N ILE A 143 5.51 -1.66 6.61
CA ILE A 143 6.93 -1.64 6.26
C ILE A 143 7.70 -0.99 7.39
N ASP A 144 7.26 0.17 7.88
CA ASP A 144 7.92 0.88 8.97
C ASP A 144 8.00 0.04 10.24
N THR A 145 6.89 -0.62 10.62
CA THR A 145 6.82 -1.46 11.82
C THR A 145 7.77 -2.66 11.73
N HIS A 146 7.86 -3.33 10.58
CA HIS A 146 8.60 -4.60 10.45
C HIS A 146 10.00 -4.43 9.84
N SER A 147 10.38 -3.22 9.41
CA SER A 147 11.71 -2.92 8.84
C SER A 147 12.85 -3.31 9.78
N LEU A 148 12.71 -2.98 11.06
CA LEU A 148 13.69 -3.30 12.11
C LEU A 148 13.78 -4.81 12.37
N GLU A 149 12.67 -5.53 12.26
CA GLU A 149 12.64 -6.98 12.44
C GLU A 149 13.36 -7.70 11.29
N LEU A 150 13.12 -7.26 10.04
CA LEU A 150 13.85 -7.70 8.86
C LEU A 150 15.35 -7.48 9.00
N TYR A 151 15.75 -6.30 9.48
CA TYR A 151 17.15 -5.98 9.70
C TYR A 151 17.79 -6.88 10.77
N LYS A 152 17.09 -7.13 11.89
CA LYS A 152 17.55 -8.06 12.93
C LYS A 152 17.75 -9.47 12.37
N ILE A 153 16.76 -9.99 11.64
CA ILE A 153 16.84 -11.31 10.99
C ILE A 153 18.04 -11.39 10.05
N PHE A 154 18.27 -10.36 9.24
CA PHE A 154 19.41 -10.27 8.33
C PHE A 154 20.76 -10.34 9.06
N ILE A 155 20.93 -9.55 10.13
CA ILE A 155 22.14 -9.58 10.95
C ILE A 155 22.34 -10.95 11.61
N HIS A 156 21.26 -11.56 12.14
CA HIS A 156 21.34 -12.90 12.73
C HIS A 156 21.78 -13.95 11.71
N LEU A 157 21.29 -13.91 10.46
CA LEU A 157 21.73 -14.80 9.39
C LEU A 157 23.22 -14.62 9.07
N LYS A 158 23.71 -13.38 9.00
CA LYS A 158 25.13 -13.07 8.77
C LYS A 158 26.01 -13.57 9.92
N LEU A 159 25.59 -13.38 11.16
CA LEU A 159 26.32 -13.86 12.35
C LEU A 159 26.37 -15.40 12.41
N VAL A 160 25.27 -16.09 12.08
CA VAL A 160 25.24 -17.56 12.02
C VAL A 160 26.19 -18.05 10.92
N LYS A 161 26.20 -17.41 9.75
CA LYS A 161 27.16 -17.71 8.68
C LYS A 161 28.61 -17.52 9.15
N LEU A 162 28.91 -16.37 9.77
CA LEU A 162 30.24 -16.08 10.34
C LEU A 162 30.67 -17.15 11.32
N TYR A 163 29.77 -17.53 12.23
CA TYR A 163 30.04 -18.53 13.24
C TYR A 163 30.33 -19.91 12.64
N ILE A 164 29.57 -20.33 11.61
CA ILE A 164 29.81 -21.59 10.89
C ILE A 164 31.16 -21.55 10.17
N GLU A 165 31.49 -20.46 9.48
CA GLU A 165 32.77 -20.30 8.78
C GLU A 165 33.95 -20.31 9.76
N CYS A 166 33.85 -19.61 10.90
CA CYS A 166 34.85 -19.67 11.97
C CYS A 166 35.01 -21.09 12.53
N PHE A 167 33.90 -21.82 12.70
CA PHE A 167 33.93 -23.20 13.16
C PHE A 167 34.60 -24.15 12.15
N CYS A 168 34.27 -24.02 10.86
CA CYS A 168 34.87 -24.82 9.80
C CYS A 168 36.36 -24.55 9.62
N ARG A 169 36.80 -23.30 9.81
CA ARG A 169 38.21 -22.89 9.58
C ARG A 169 39.12 -23.09 10.78
N TYR A 170 38.69 -22.66 11.96
CA TYR A 170 39.56 -22.62 13.15
C TYR A 170 39.38 -23.81 14.10
N GLY A 171 38.32 -24.60 13.90
CA GLY A 171 37.99 -25.74 14.74
C GLY A 171 37.70 -25.36 16.19
N LEU A 172 37.84 -26.32 17.11
CA LEU A 172 37.67 -26.09 18.55
C LEU A 172 38.98 -25.59 19.19
N PRO A 173 38.94 -24.80 20.29
CA PRO A 173 37.79 -24.39 21.10
C PRO A 173 37.10 -23.10 20.60
N LYS A 174 35.82 -22.92 21.00
CA LYS A 174 34.89 -21.85 20.54
C LYS A 174 35.18 -20.44 21.09
N LYS A 175 36.44 -20.01 21.09
CA LYS A 175 36.82 -18.64 21.50
C LYS A 175 37.25 -17.85 20.27
N TYR A 176 36.26 -17.30 19.56
CA TYR A 176 36.51 -16.44 18.40
C TYR A 176 36.41 -14.98 18.80
N LEU A 177 37.36 -14.17 18.35
CA LEU A 177 37.28 -12.71 18.43
C LEU A 177 36.69 -12.19 17.11
N CYS A 178 35.51 -11.57 17.17
CA CYS A 178 34.89 -10.94 16.01
C CYS A 178 35.07 -9.43 16.12
N LEU A 179 35.58 -8.81 15.06
CA LEU A 179 35.74 -7.35 14.95
C LEU A 179 34.76 -6.83 13.90
N ILE A 180 34.03 -5.78 14.25
CA ILE A 180 33.10 -5.09 13.33
C ILE A 180 33.76 -3.78 12.92
N CYS A 181 33.96 -3.59 11.62
CA CYS A 181 34.53 -2.36 11.07
C CYS A 181 33.49 -1.65 10.22
N THR A 182 33.23 -0.39 10.53
CA THR A 182 32.30 0.47 9.78
C THR A 182 33.01 1.26 8.68
N GLU A 183 34.31 1.52 8.82
CA GLU A 183 35.09 2.32 7.88
C GLU A 183 35.93 1.47 6.93
N LYS A 184 35.87 1.79 5.63
CA LYS A 184 36.67 1.09 4.58
C LYS A 184 38.17 1.22 4.81
N LYS A 185 38.65 2.39 5.24
CA LYS A 185 40.07 2.62 5.57
C LYS A 185 40.56 1.80 6.76
N ALA A 186 39.70 1.59 7.76
CA ALA A 186 40.01 0.72 8.88
C ALA A 186 40.03 -0.75 8.44
N PHE A 187 39.07 -1.16 7.62
CA PHE A 187 39.02 -2.49 7.03
C PHE A 187 40.27 -2.82 6.22
N GLU A 188 40.74 -1.93 5.34
CA GLU A 188 41.97 -2.12 4.58
C GLU A 188 43.20 -2.29 5.47
N LYS A 189 43.29 -1.52 6.56
CA LYS A 189 44.36 -1.69 7.56
C LYS A 189 44.26 -3.04 8.27
N PHE A 190 43.06 -3.45 8.68
CA PHE A 190 42.84 -4.74 9.32
C PHE A 190 43.11 -5.90 8.38
N LYS A 191 42.78 -5.77 7.10
CA LYS A 191 43.11 -6.73 6.05
C LYS A 191 44.63 -6.87 5.87
N ASN A 192 45.35 -5.76 5.81
CA ASN A 192 46.80 -5.79 5.73
C ASN A 192 47.45 -6.40 7.00
N ILE A 193 46.85 -6.20 8.18
CA ILE A 193 47.31 -6.83 9.43
C ILE A 193 46.99 -8.33 9.42
N SER A 194 45.82 -8.72 8.94
CA SER A 194 45.39 -10.11 8.88
C SER A 194 46.26 -10.91 7.91
N ASP A 195 46.53 -10.40 6.71
CA ASP A 195 47.33 -11.08 5.69
C ASP A 195 48.77 -11.35 6.16
N ASN A 196 49.27 -10.58 7.13
CA ASN A 196 50.59 -10.76 7.75
C ASN A 196 50.56 -11.60 9.05
N TRP A 197 49.39 -12.06 9.48
CA TRP A 197 49.21 -12.84 10.71
C TRP A 197 49.42 -14.33 10.44
N LYS A 198 50.61 -14.84 10.75
CA LYS A 198 50.90 -16.28 10.67
C LYS A 198 50.11 -17.04 11.76
N SER A 199 49.25 -17.95 11.35
CA SER A 199 48.51 -18.83 12.25
C SER A 199 49.28 -20.15 12.44
N ASP A 200 49.65 -20.48 13.67
CA ASP A 200 50.33 -21.74 14.02
C ASP A 200 49.49 -23.01 13.71
N ARG A 201 48.21 -22.84 13.35
CA ARG A 201 47.28 -23.93 13.02
C ARG A 201 47.14 -24.20 11.52
N ILE A 202 47.66 -23.32 10.67
CA ILE A 202 47.62 -23.48 9.22
C ILE A 202 48.98 -24.02 8.80
N ILE A 203 49.04 -25.34 8.63
CA ILE A 203 50.21 -26.01 8.09
C ILE A 203 50.08 -25.91 6.57
N ASP A 204 50.93 -25.10 5.94
CA ASP A 204 51.11 -25.07 4.48
C ASP A 204 51.75 -26.39 4.04
N ASP A 205 50.95 -27.44 3.89
CA ASP A 205 51.36 -28.70 3.29
C ASP A 205 50.50 -28.97 2.04
N SER A 206 50.58 -28.10 1.03
CA SER A 206 50.33 -28.46 -0.37
C SER A 206 50.62 -27.28 -1.30
N ASP A 207 51.55 -27.48 -2.25
CA ASP A 207 51.80 -26.65 -3.43
C ASP A 207 50.62 -26.69 -4.45
N GLU A 208 49.37 -26.61 -3.98
CA GLU A 208 48.18 -26.61 -4.84
C GLU A 208 47.28 -25.39 -4.51
N ASP A 209 47.05 -24.59 -5.56
CA ASP A 209 46.09 -23.50 -5.72
C ASP A 209 46.27 -22.21 -4.89
N GLU A 210 47.01 -21.25 -5.47
CA GLU A 210 47.14 -19.84 -5.03
C GLU A 210 45.80 -19.10 -4.80
N THR A 211 44.67 -19.65 -5.25
CA THR A 211 43.34 -19.08 -5.01
C THR A 211 42.78 -19.37 -3.61
N ASP A 212 43.34 -20.35 -2.90
CA ASP A 212 42.82 -20.85 -1.63
C ASP A 212 43.62 -20.37 -0.40
N THR A 213 44.63 -19.52 -0.58
CA THR A 213 45.40 -18.87 0.51
C THR A 213 44.58 -17.98 1.47
N ASN A 214 43.27 -17.85 1.25
CA ASN A 214 42.31 -17.15 2.13
C ASN A 214 41.86 -17.95 3.38
N PHE A 215 42.50 -19.07 3.71
CA PHE A 215 42.09 -19.94 4.83
C PHE A 215 42.20 -19.27 6.22
N ALA A 216 42.99 -18.21 6.37
CA ALA A 216 43.25 -17.62 7.68
C ALA A 216 42.15 -16.68 8.22
N HIS A 217 41.25 -16.13 7.38
CA HIS A 217 40.34 -15.05 7.79
C HIS A 217 38.94 -15.15 7.19
N THR A 218 37.92 -15.10 8.04
CA THR A 218 36.53 -14.97 7.61
C THR A 218 36.11 -13.51 7.60
N PHE A 219 35.84 -12.97 6.41
CA PHE A 219 35.26 -11.63 6.25
C PHE A 219 33.81 -11.75 5.77
N ILE A 220 32.91 -11.04 6.44
CA ILE A 220 31.54 -10.87 5.96
C ILE A 220 31.29 -9.38 5.80
N ASN A 221 31.09 -8.95 4.55
CA ASN A 221 30.57 -7.62 4.27
C ASN A 221 29.07 -7.60 4.54
N ILE A 222 28.67 -6.59 5.29
CA ILE A 222 27.28 -6.18 5.49
C ILE A 222 27.08 -4.94 4.63
N GLU A 223 27.16 -5.10 3.31
CA GLU A 223 26.68 -4.08 2.39
C GLU A 223 25.21 -4.40 2.07
N SER A 224 24.33 -3.40 2.15
CA SER A 224 23.06 -3.43 1.42
C SER A 224 23.39 -2.98 0.00
N GLU A 225 23.27 -3.87 -0.98
CA GLU A 225 23.15 -3.46 -2.38
C GLU A 225 21.94 -2.56 -2.58
#